data_AF-A0A930DLR1-F1
#
_entry.id   AF-A0A930DLR1-F1
#
_cell.length_a   1.000
_cell.length_b   1.000
_cell.length_c   1.000
_cell.angle_alpha   90.00
_cell.angle_beta   90.00
_cell.angle_gamma   90.00
#
_symmetry.space_group_name_H-M   'P 1'
#
loop_
_entity.id
_entity.type
_entity.pdbx_description
1 polymer ?
#
loop_
_entity_poly.entity_id
_entity_poly.type
_entity_poly.pdbx_seq_one_letter_code
_entity_poly.pdbx_strand_id
1 'polypeptide(L)' 'MKSHGISDFSYEEALKKREEEGRDSLFQPISLKDCNLPGNILMAPMAGVTDLPYRILCKEMGLSLSFTEMVSAKAIY' A
#
# COMPACT_ATOMS: atom_id res chain seq x y z
N MET A 1 -0.29 -8.84 -27.04
CA MET A 1 -0.12 -7.88 -25.93
C MET A 1 -0.15 -8.69 -24.64
N LYS A 2 1.01 -9.02 -24.05
CA LYS A 2 1.05 -9.83 -22.82
C LYS A 2 0.58 -8.94 -21.67
N SER A 3 -0.50 -9.32 -20.99
CA SER A 3 -0.89 -8.69 -19.74
C SER A 3 0.24 -8.88 -18.74
N HIS A 4 0.83 -7.79 -18.25
CA HIS A 4 1.77 -7.81 -17.11
C HIS A 4 1.04 -8.04 -15.78
N GLY A 5 -0.13 -8.69 -15.81
CA GLY A 5 -0.83 -9.11 -14.61
C GLY A 5 -0.09 -10.28 -13.97
N ILE A 6 -0.18 -10.38 -12.64
CA ILE A 6 0.36 -11.49 -11.88
C ILE A 6 -0.41 -12.75 -12.30
N SER A 7 0.11 -13.48 -13.29
CA SER A 7 -0.54 -14.70 -13.83
C SER A 7 -0.68 -15.79 -12.79
N ASP A 8 0.18 -15.75 -11.77
CA ASP A 8 0.33 -16.78 -10.75
C ASP A 8 -0.35 -16.39 -9.43
N PHE A 9 -1.18 -15.33 -9.44
CA PHE A 9 -1.94 -14.92 -8.25
C PHE A 9 -3.33 -15.54 -8.26
N SER A 10 -3.58 -16.44 -7.32
CA SER A 10 -4.90 -16.98 -7.03
C SER A 10 -5.47 -16.33 -5.77
N TYR A 11 -6.66 -15.74 -5.88
CA TYR A 11 -7.36 -15.14 -4.73
C TYR A 11 -7.75 -16.20 -3.68
N GLU A 12 -8.19 -17.37 -4.13
CA GLU A 12 -8.57 -18.49 -3.25
C GLU A 12 -7.38 -18.99 -2.43
N GLU A 13 -6.20 -19.10 -3.04
CA GLU A 13 -4.97 -19.49 -2.34
C GLU A 13 -4.55 -18.43 -1.33
N ALA A 14 -4.70 -17.15 -1.69
CA ALA A 14 -4.42 -16.04 -0.78
C ALA A 14 -5.37 -16.04 0.43
N LEU A 15 -6.66 -16.35 0.24
CA LEU A 15 -7.63 -16.47 1.33
C LEU A 15 -7.31 -17.66 2.25
N LYS A 16 -7.07 -18.84 1.68
CA LYS A 16 -6.68 -20.03 2.44
C LYS A 16 -5.46 -19.78 3.31
N LYS A 17 -4.43 -19.14 2.74
CA LYS A 17 -3.22 -18.79 3.47
C LYS A 17 -3.49 -17.82 4.62
N ARG A 18 -4.42 -16.87 4.46
CA ARG A 18 -4.82 -15.95 5.54
C ARG A 18 -5.55 -16.66 6.67
N GLU A 19 -6.43 -17.61 6.34
CA GLU A 19 -7.10 -18.46 7.33
C GLU A 19 -6.08 -19.32 8.09
N GLU A 20 -5.14 -19.95 7.38
CA GLU A 20 -4.04 -20.73 7.99
C GLU A 20 -3.15 -19.89 8.91
N GLU A 21 -2.91 -18.63 8.54
CA GLU A 21 -2.16 -17.66 9.35
C GLU A 21 -2.99 -17.03 10.49
N GLY A 22 -4.26 -17.41 10.65
CA GLY A 22 -5.16 -16.89 11.69
C GLY A 22 -5.45 -15.39 11.57
N ARG A 23 -5.43 -14.85 10.35
CA ARG A 23 -5.65 -13.42 10.08
C ARG A 23 -7.11 -13.12 9.81
N ASP A 24 -7.90 -13.07 10.88
CA ASP A 24 -9.34 -12.78 10.82
C ASP A 24 -9.64 -11.34 10.37
N SER A 25 -8.77 -10.37 10.71
CA SER A 25 -8.93 -8.96 10.33
C SER A 25 -8.16 -8.63 9.04
N LEU A 26 -8.82 -7.90 8.13
CA LEU A 26 -8.15 -7.29 6.97
C LEU A 26 -7.21 -6.16 7.39
N PHE A 27 -7.53 -5.46 8.47
CA PHE A 27 -6.71 -4.37 9.00
C PHE A 27 -5.76 -4.87 10.08
N GLN A 28 -4.46 -4.62 9.93
CA GLN A 28 -3.43 -5.11 10.85
C GLN A 28 -2.19 -4.20 10.87
N PRO A 29 -1.54 -4.02 12.02
CA PRO A 29 -0.24 -3.34 12.09
C PRO A 29 0.82 -4.02 11.21
N ILE A 30 1.77 -3.24 10.69
CA ILE A 30 2.92 -3.76 9.93
C ILE A 30 4.22 -3.30 10.60
N SER A 31 5.16 -4.22 10.79
CA SER A 31 6.53 -3.90 11.19
C SER A 31 7.47 -3.94 9.98
N LEU A 32 8.03 -2.79 9.64
CA LEU A 32 9.03 -2.59 8.59
C LEU A 32 10.40 -2.34 9.24
N LYS A 33 11.14 -3.39 9.56
CA LYS A 33 12.46 -3.32 10.23
C LYS A 33 12.52 -2.32 11.40
N ASP A 34 12.88 -1.07 11.15
CA ASP A 34 13.04 0.00 12.14
C ASP A 34 11.79 0.90 12.30
N CYS A 35 10.68 0.56 11.62
CA CYS A 35 9.44 1.33 11.61
C CYS A 35 8.23 0.43 11.91
N ASN A 36 7.42 0.80 12.89
CA ASN A 36 6.16 0.13 13.20
C ASN A 36 4.99 1.01 12.76
N LEU A 37 4.16 0.49 11.86
CA LEU A 37 2.97 1.14 11.34
C LEU A 37 1.73 0.61 12.05
N PRO A 38 0.77 1.47 12.42
CA PRO A 38 -0.44 1.07 13.13
C PRO A 38 -1.40 0.24 12.25
N GLY A 39 -1.18 0.19 10.93
CA GLY A 39 -2.04 -0.53 10.00
C GLY A 39 -1.37 -0.82 8.65
N ASN A 40 -2.06 -1.61 7.84
CA ASN A 40 -1.59 -2.15 6.56
C ASN A 40 -2.17 -1.45 5.33
N ILE A 41 -2.86 -0.33 5.52
CA ILE A 41 -3.35 0.51 4.42
C ILE A 41 -2.29 1.59 4.16
N LEU A 42 -1.64 1.47 3.01
CA LEU A 42 -0.53 2.32 2.58
C LEU A 42 -0.88 2.93 1.22
N MET A 43 -0.51 4.20 1.01
CA MET A 43 -0.79 4.92 -0.22
C MET A 43 0.47 5.00 -1.04
N ALA A 44 0.50 4.41 -2.24
CA ALA A 44 1.64 4.44 -3.14
C ALA A 44 1.91 5.88 -3.66
N PRO A 45 3.18 6.25 -3.95
CA PRO A 45 3.48 7.55 -4.57
C PRO A 45 2.97 7.57 -6.01
N MET A 46 2.25 8.63 -6.38
CA MET A 46 1.69 8.82 -7.72
C MET A 46 1.92 10.27 -8.16
N ALA A 47 2.48 10.47 -9.35
CA ALA A 47 2.77 11.80 -9.89
C ALA A 47 1.49 12.54 -10.30
N GLY A 48 1.35 13.79 -9.88
CA GLY A 48 0.16 14.62 -10.14
C GLY A 48 -1.11 14.16 -9.41
N VAL A 49 -1.00 13.31 -8.39
CA VAL A 49 -2.15 12.76 -7.65
C VAL A 49 -1.92 12.80 -6.13
N THR A 50 -0.73 12.42 -5.66
CA THR A 50 -0.45 12.33 -4.21
C THR A 50 0.00 13.65 -3.61
N ASP A 51 -0.75 14.71 -3.92
CA ASP A 51 -0.53 16.07 -3.41
C ASP A 51 -0.98 16.21 -1.93
N LEU A 52 -0.82 17.42 -1.37
CA LEU A 52 -1.13 17.63 0.06
C LEU A 52 -2.63 17.44 0.39
N PRO A 53 -3.59 18.05 -0.34
CA PRO A 53 -5.01 17.83 -0.12
C PRO A 53 -5.40 16.35 -0.15
N TYR A 54 -4.95 15.60 -1.17
CA TYR A 54 -5.26 14.17 -1.29
C TYR A 54 -4.74 13.38 -0.09
N ARG A 55 -3.51 13.65 0.36
CA ARG A 55 -2.92 12.98 1.53
C ARG A 55 -3.68 13.25 2.82
N ILE A 56 -4.15 14.49 3.02
CA ILE A 56 -4.95 14.84 4.20
C ILE A 56 -6.24 14.02 4.21
N LEU A 57 -6.95 14.00 3.07
CA LEU A 57 -8.20 13.25 2.93
C LEU A 57 -8.00 11.75 3.17
N CYS A 58 -6.97 11.13 2.58
CA CYS A 58 -6.68 9.72 2.81
C CYS A 58 -6.30 9.42 4.26
N LYS A 59 -5.59 10.34 4.93
CA LYS A 59 -5.27 10.22 6.36
C LYS A 59 -6.53 10.21 7.22
N GLU A 60 -7.51 11.06 6.91
CA GLU A 60 -8.80 11.08 7.60
C GLU A 60 -9.59 9.78 7.39
N MET A 61 -9.37 9.07 6.28
CA MET A 61 -9.98 7.76 5.98
C MET A 61 -9.27 6.55 6.62
N GLY A 62 -8.24 6.75 7.44
CA GLY A 62 -7.55 5.65 8.14
C GLY A 62 -6.28 5.13 7.47
N LEU A 63 -5.67 5.94 6.59
CA LEU A 63 -4.36 5.63 6.02
C LEU A 63 -3.27 5.54 7.09
N SER A 64 -2.45 4.48 7.05
CA SER A 64 -1.38 4.25 8.04
C SER A 64 -0.03 4.81 7.60
N LEU A 65 0.19 4.96 6.29
CA LEU A 65 1.39 5.58 5.72
C LEU A 65 1.07 6.27 4.39
N SER A 66 1.54 7.51 4.23
CA SER A 66 1.43 8.29 2.99
C SER A 66 2.81 8.65 2.44
N PHE A 67 2.96 8.61 1.12
CA PHE A 67 4.09 9.21 0.41
C PHE A 67 3.70 10.52 -0.26
N THR A 68 4.70 11.35 -0.59
CA THR A 68 4.54 12.50 -1.48
C THR A 68 4.42 12.05 -2.94
N GLU A 69 4.22 13.02 -3.82
CA GLU A 69 4.26 12.86 -5.28
C GLU A 69 5.49 12.06 -5.74
N MET A 70 5.28 11.19 -6.74
CA MET A 70 6.39 10.55 -7.44
C MET A 70 7.13 11.59 -8.27
N VAL A 71 8.44 11.69 -8.08
CA VAL A 71 9.29 12.67 -8.77
C VAL A 71 10.41 11.99 -9.58
N SER A 72 10.76 12.57 -10.73
CA SER A 72 11.87 12.08 -11.55
C SER A 72 13.20 12.53 -10.95
N ALA A 73 14.06 11.58 -10.57
CA ALA A 73 15.39 11.89 -10.07
C ALA A 73 16.22 12.71 -11.08
N LYS A 74 16.05 12.44 -12.39
CA LYS A 74 16.73 13.17 -13.47
C LYS A 74 16.24 14.60 -13.66
N ALA A 75 15.04 14.93 -13.18
CA ALA A 75 14.52 16.30 -13.26
C ALA A 75 14.96 17.16 -12.06
N ILE A 76 15.45 16.53 -10.99
CA ILE A 76 15.86 17.20 -9.74
C ILE A 76 17.38 17.39 -9.67
N TYR A 77 18.16 16.57 -10.38
CA TYR A 77 19.61 16.71 -10.55
C TYR A 77 19.94 17.29 -11.92
#